data_AF-A0A1F5ATR6-F1
#
_entry.id   AF-A0A1F5ATR6-F1
#
_cell.length_a   1.000
_cell.length_b   1.000
_cell.length_c   1.000
_cell.angle_alpha   90.00
_cell.angle_beta   90.00
_cell.angle_gamma   90.00
#
_symmetry.space_group_name_H-M   'P 1'
#
loop_
_entity.id
_entity.type
_entity.pdbx_description
1 polymer ?
#
loop_
_entity_poly.entity_id
_entity_poly.type
_entity_poly.pdbx_seq_one_letter_code
_entity_poly.pdbx_strand_id
1 'polypeptide(L)'
;MATFVWKGKNRYGDAVGGERVASSIEEVRTVLQKEQITASSITAKRVGFSIPFLKREKVRLKELAVYSRQLSVLIDAELPLMQSLGILAEQTKNKYFNRVITSIREDVEAGSTLNQAKRKFPKVFDDLYCNLIASGEQSGSLDIMLRRLSEYIEKTVRLRAKVKQAMVYPSAILIFAVVVAIFLLWKVIPVFASIFIELGAELPMLTAFVIGLSRFVSKYIVFIFLGIVGLVVGFRYFRKTEQGRWVTDRWILKIPLFGELLRKVAISRITRTLSTLVSGGVPMLEALRITSSTAGNIIIESAIMNARQSVAEGKSLTEAFKETGQFPFMLTQMVSVGEATGTLDEMLSKLADFYDEEVDAAVSQLLSVMEPILMIFVGGMVGSLVISMYLPIFSLMQQF
;
A
#
# COMPACT_ATOMS: atom_id res chain seq x y z
N MET A 1 17.60 18.45 34.18
CA MET A 1 19.01 18.08 33.93
C MET A 1 19.20 17.86 32.43
N ALA A 2 20.27 18.36 31.84
CA ALA A 2 20.55 18.23 30.42
C ALA A 2 21.71 17.26 30.19
N THR A 3 21.66 16.50 29.09
CA THR A 3 22.78 15.65 28.68
C THR A 3 23.76 16.50 27.86
N PHE A 4 25.02 16.51 28.25
CA PHE A 4 26.11 17.17 27.54
C PHE A 4 27.01 16.13 26.90
N VAL A 5 27.37 16.36 25.63
CA VAL A 5 28.38 15.57 24.93
C VAL A 5 29.70 16.30 25.08
N TRP A 6 30.73 15.57 25.49
CA TRP A 6 32.07 16.11 25.66
C TRP A 6 33.12 15.28 24.92
N LYS A 7 34.17 15.97 24.48
CA LYS A 7 35.41 15.36 23.98
C LYS A 7 36.59 16.02 24.69
N GLY A 8 37.64 15.25 24.96
CA GLY A 8 38.81 15.72 25.67
C GLY A 8 39.98 14.76 25.54
N LYS A 9 41.04 15.04 26.29
CA LYS A 9 42.19 14.14 26.43
C LYS A 9 42.32 13.67 27.87
N ASN A 10 42.60 12.38 28.06
CA ASN A 10 42.92 11.83 29.37
C ASN A 10 44.36 12.23 29.80
N ARG A 11 44.77 11.88 31.02
CA ARG A 11 46.13 12.12 31.55
C ARG A 11 47.27 11.52 30.70
N TYR A 12 46.96 10.53 29.86
CA TYR A 12 47.91 9.83 29.00
C TYR A 12 47.98 10.43 27.58
N GLY A 13 47.16 11.44 27.29
CA GLY A 13 47.11 12.13 26.00
C GLY A 13 46.11 11.54 24.99
N ASP A 14 45.40 10.46 25.34
CA ASP A 14 44.44 9.81 24.45
C ASP A 14 43.16 10.63 24.33
N ALA A 15 42.64 10.70 23.11
CA ALA A 15 41.35 11.32 22.85
C ALA A 15 40.22 10.44 23.42
N VAL A 16 39.51 10.98 24.43
CA VAL A 16 38.37 10.34 25.07
C VAL A 16 37.13 11.23 24.93
N GLY A 17 35.95 10.63 24.82
CA GLY A 17 34.71 11.36 24.71
C GLY A 17 33.53 10.55 25.21
N GLY A 18 32.47 11.24 25.62
CA GLY A 18 31.30 10.60 26.23
C GLY A 18 30.15 11.56 26.45
N GLU A 19 29.11 11.04 27.10
CA GLU A 19 27.93 11.82 27.50
C GLU A 19 27.85 11.88 29.02
N ARG A 20 27.48 13.05 29.56
CA ARG A 20 27.28 13.26 31.00
C ARG A 20 26.00 14.06 31.22
N VAL A 21 25.23 13.68 32.23
CA VAL A 21 24.03 14.40 32.64
C VAL A 21 24.43 15.38 33.73
N ALA A 22 24.14 16.66 33.53
CA ALA A 22 24.45 17.72 34.49
C ALA A 22 23.42 18.85 34.42
N SER A 23 23.46 19.76 35.38
CA SER A 23 22.66 20.98 35.39
C SER A 23 23.29 22.12 34.58
N SER A 24 24.63 22.12 34.41
CA SER A 24 25.36 23.16 33.66
C SER A 24 26.63 22.63 32.97
N ILE A 25 27.15 23.38 31.99
CA ILE A 25 28.43 23.07 31.32
C ILE A 25 29.60 23.11 32.31
N GLU A 26 29.56 24.04 33.28
CA GLU A 26 30.60 24.17 34.30
C GLU A 26 30.64 22.96 35.23
N GLU A 27 29.48 22.40 35.61
CA GLU A 27 29.41 21.17 36.39
C GLU A 27 30.06 19.98 35.66
N VAL A 28 29.81 19.84 34.34
CA VAL A 28 30.48 18.82 33.51
C VAL A 28 31.99 19.04 33.49
N ARG A 29 32.44 20.29 33.35
CA ARG A 29 33.87 20.62 33.32
C ARG A 29 34.55 20.27 34.66
N THR A 30 33.92 20.58 35.79
CA THR A 30 34.45 20.27 37.12
C THR A 30 34.55 18.76 37.35
N VAL A 31 33.55 17.99 36.91
CA VAL A 31 33.59 16.52 37.00
C VAL A 31 34.71 15.94 36.12
N LEU A 32 34.85 16.40 34.88
CA LEU A 32 35.91 15.93 33.98
C LEU A 32 37.32 16.30 34.48
N GLN A 33 37.49 17.46 35.10
CA GLN A 33 38.75 17.84 35.74
C GLN A 33 39.11 16.93 36.92
N LYS A 34 38.13 16.53 37.75
CA LYS A 34 38.33 15.54 38.82
C LYS A 34 38.74 14.17 38.28
N GLU A 35 38.23 13.80 37.10
CA GLU A 35 38.60 12.56 36.38
C GLU A 35 39.95 12.68 35.63
N GLN A 36 40.67 13.81 35.76
CA GLN A 36 41.92 14.13 35.04
C GLN A 36 41.75 14.11 33.51
N ILE A 37 40.60 14.59 33.04
CA ILE A 37 40.26 14.70 31.63
C ILE A 37 40.20 16.19 31.26
N THR A 38 41.07 16.61 30.34
CA THR A 38 41.04 17.98 29.82
C THR A 38 40.05 18.06 28.68
N ALA A 39 38.89 18.68 28.92
CA ALA A 39 37.83 18.81 27.92
C ALA A 39 38.23 19.81 26.81
N SER A 40 38.21 19.37 25.55
CA SER A 40 38.43 20.21 24.37
C SER A 40 37.13 20.78 23.81
N SER A 41 36.01 20.11 24.03
CA SER A 41 34.67 20.62 23.70
C SER A 41 33.63 20.04 24.65
N ILE A 42 32.73 20.89 25.16
CA ILE A 42 31.55 20.48 25.92
C ILE A 42 30.36 21.17 25.27
N THR A 43 29.45 20.40 24.67
CA THR A 43 28.27 20.95 23.99
C THR A 43 27.03 20.30 24.58
N ALA A 44 26.02 21.11 24.90
CA ALA A 44 24.70 20.58 25.25
C ALA A 44 24.19 19.72 24.09
N LYS A 45 23.79 18.48 24.36
CA LYS A 45 23.18 17.62 23.36
C LYS A 45 21.89 18.30 22.93
N ARG A 46 21.91 18.96 21.76
CA ARG A 46 20.68 19.50 21.17
C ARG A 46 19.75 18.32 21.00
N VAL A 47 18.67 18.29 21.75
CA VAL A 47 17.56 17.36 21.51
C VAL A 47 17.15 17.64 20.08
N GLY A 48 17.48 16.73 19.16
CA GLY A 48 17.11 16.87 17.77
C GLY A 48 15.61 17.15 17.72
N PHE A 49 15.24 18.21 17.04
CA PHE A 49 13.85 18.63 16.83
C PHE A 49 13.13 17.51 16.07
N SER A 50 12.71 16.47 16.78
CA SER A 50 11.97 15.36 16.20
C SER A 50 10.52 15.79 16.17
N ILE A 51 10.12 16.40 15.05
CA ILE A 51 8.73 16.72 14.75
C ILE A 51 7.93 15.40 14.89
N PRO A 52 7.07 15.25 15.91
CA PRO A 52 6.38 13.98 16.18
C PRO A 52 5.53 13.52 14.98
N PHE A 53 5.13 14.46 14.13
CA PHE A 53 4.33 14.22 12.93
C PHE A 53 5.10 13.58 11.75
N LEU A 54 6.45 13.62 11.76
CA LEU A 54 7.27 13.03 10.68
C LEU A 54 7.76 11.60 10.96
N LYS A 55 7.64 11.09 12.19
CA LYS A 55 7.94 9.67 12.48
C LYS A 55 6.80 8.80 11.94
N ARG A 56 6.95 8.37 10.69
CA ARG A 56 6.03 7.43 10.06
C ARG A 56 6.27 6.03 10.63
N GLU A 57 5.65 5.76 11.77
CA GLU A 57 5.57 4.44 12.38
C GLU A 57 4.73 3.53 11.49
N LYS A 58 5.40 2.87 10.54
CA LYS A 58 4.75 1.98 9.57
C LYS A 58 5.69 0.83 9.22
N VAL A 59 5.12 -0.36 9.21
CA VAL A 59 5.77 -1.57 8.68
C VAL A 59 5.26 -1.78 7.26
N ARG A 60 6.17 -2.01 6.31
CA ARG A 60 5.77 -2.32 4.93
C ARG A 60 5.35 -3.78 4.85
N LEU A 61 4.36 -4.11 4.01
CA LEU A 61 3.90 -5.50 3.86
C LEU A 61 5.04 -6.47 3.47
N LYS A 62 6.00 -6.01 2.65
CA LYS A 62 7.20 -6.80 2.31
C LYS A 62 8.10 -7.08 3.51
N GLU A 63 8.22 -6.13 4.46
CA GLU A 63 8.98 -6.33 5.71
C GLU A 63 8.27 -7.35 6.61
N LEU A 64 6.93 -7.24 6.72
CA LEU A 64 6.12 -8.22 7.45
C LEU A 64 6.22 -9.63 6.83
N ALA A 65 6.26 -9.72 5.50
CA ALA A 65 6.43 -10.99 4.78
C ALA A 65 7.77 -11.65 5.13
N VAL A 66 8.87 -10.90 5.06
CA VAL A 66 10.21 -11.40 5.41
C VAL A 66 10.26 -11.82 6.87
N TYR A 67 9.78 -10.98 7.78
CA TYR A 67 9.70 -11.33 9.21
C TYR A 67 8.91 -12.62 9.45
N SER A 68 7.75 -12.77 8.81
CA SER A 68 6.88 -13.93 9.04
C SER A 68 7.47 -15.21 8.43
N ARG A 69 8.13 -15.11 7.27
CA ARG A 69 8.86 -16.23 6.67
C ARG A 69 10.05 -16.65 7.54
N GLN A 70 10.84 -15.70 8.01
CA GLN A 70 11.98 -16.00 8.87
C GLN A 70 11.52 -16.59 10.22
N LEU A 71 10.46 -16.04 10.82
CA LEU A 71 9.88 -16.61 12.04
C LEU A 71 9.40 -18.05 11.81
N SER A 72 8.67 -18.31 10.73
CA SER A 72 8.26 -19.68 10.36
C SER A 72 9.47 -20.61 10.27
N VAL A 73 10.52 -20.23 9.51
CA VAL A 73 11.71 -21.07 9.33
C VAL A 73 12.43 -21.35 10.65
N LEU A 74 12.55 -20.36 11.53
CA LEU A 74 13.21 -20.54 12.83
C LEU A 74 12.40 -21.46 13.75
N ILE A 75 11.06 -21.33 13.76
CA ILE A 75 10.18 -22.18 14.56
C ILE A 75 10.08 -23.59 13.97
N ASP A 76 10.02 -23.74 12.64
CA ASP A 76 10.09 -25.02 11.93
C ASP A 76 11.43 -25.74 12.20
N ALA A 77 12.51 -24.99 12.47
CA ALA A 77 13.81 -25.52 12.88
C ALA A 77 13.92 -25.77 14.40
N GLU A 78 12.80 -25.71 15.12
CA GLU A 78 12.69 -25.97 16.57
C GLU A 78 13.48 -24.99 17.46
N LEU A 79 13.86 -23.81 16.97
CA LEU A 79 14.47 -22.80 17.82
C LEU A 79 13.44 -22.25 18.82
N PRO A 80 13.81 -22.04 20.09
CA PRO A 80 12.93 -21.42 21.08
C PRO A 80 12.38 -20.07 20.58
N LEU A 81 11.08 -19.84 20.74
CA LEU A 81 10.39 -18.64 20.26
C LEU A 81 11.07 -17.33 20.72
N MET A 82 11.51 -17.30 21.98
CA MET A 82 12.24 -16.17 22.55
C MET A 82 13.55 -15.86 21.82
N GLN A 83 14.30 -16.90 21.47
CA GLN A 83 15.55 -16.76 20.71
C GLN A 83 15.26 -16.29 19.29
N SER A 84 14.26 -16.88 18.64
CA SER A 84 13.79 -16.50 17.31
C SER A 84 13.38 -15.03 17.24
N LEU A 85 12.61 -14.53 18.21
CA LEU A 85 12.22 -13.12 18.30
C LEU A 85 13.45 -12.20 18.52
N GLY A 86 14.44 -12.64 19.28
CA GLY A 86 15.71 -11.91 19.47
C GLY A 86 16.47 -11.73 18.15
N ILE A 87 16.68 -12.82 17.40
CA ILE A 87 17.35 -12.81 16.10
C ILE A 87 16.62 -11.87 15.12
N LEU A 88 15.28 -11.95 15.08
CA LEU A 88 14.47 -11.11 14.19
C LEU A 88 14.52 -9.62 14.57
N ALA A 89 14.58 -9.31 15.87
CA ALA A 89 14.74 -7.94 16.32
C ALA A 89 16.08 -7.36 15.82
N GLU A 90 17.18 -8.09 15.99
CA GLU A 90 18.52 -7.66 15.56
C GLU A 90 18.64 -7.47 14.04
N GLN A 91 18.04 -8.36 13.25
CA GLN A 91 18.08 -8.28 11.79
C GLN A 91 17.20 -7.16 11.20
N THR A 92 16.23 -6.65 11.97
CA THR A 92 15.24 -5.71 11.48
C THR A 92 15.82 -4.29 11.34
N LYS A 93 15.98 -3.84 10.08
CA LYS A 93 16.47 -2.48 9.77
C LYS A 93 15.48 -1.36 10.15
N ASN A 94 14.18 -1.67 10.18
CA ASN A 94 13.14 -0.69 10.50
C ASN A 94 13.07 -0.46 12.02
N LYS A 95 13.53 0.71 12.49
CA LYS A 95 13.56 1.06 13.92
C LYS A 95 12.20 0.96 14.62
N TYR A 96 11.10 1.22 13.93
CA TYR A 96 9.77 1.03 14.52
C TYR A 96 9.46 -0.46 14.66
N PHE A 97 9.71 -1.24 13.62
CA PHE A 97 9.41 -2.67 13.65
C PHE A 97 10.30 -3.41 14.65
N ASN A 98 11.58 -3.05 14.77
CA ASN A 98 12.48 -3.54 15.82
C ASN A 98 11.88 -3.30 17.21
N ARG A 99 11.44 -2.07 17.54
CA ARG A 99 10.76 -1.78 18.83
C ARG A 99 9.52 -2.65 19.06
N VAL A 100 8.72 -2.87 18.01
CA VAL A 100 7.54 -3.74 18.08
C VAL A 100 7.94 -5.19 18.39
N ILE A 101 8.95 -5.74 17.71
CA ILE A 101 9.42 -7.11 17.93
C ILE A 101 10.04 -7.24 19.33
N THR A 102 10.83 -6.27 19.78
CA THR A 102 11.40 -6.25 21.13
C THR A 102 10.33 -6.22 22.21
N SER A 103 9.30 -5.37 22.05
CA SER A 103 8.17 -5.34 22.98
C SER A 103 7.38 -6.65 23.00
N ILE A 104 7.19 -7.29 21.84
CA ILE A 104 6.55 -8.62 21.78
C ILE A 104 7.41 -9.67 22.50
N ARG A 105 8.73 -9.61 22.31
CA ARG A 105 9.67 -10.51 23.00
C ARG A 105 9.58 -10.34 24.51
N GLU A 106 9.62 -9.11 25.02
CA GLU A 106 9.49 -8.80 26.45
C GLU A 106 8.15 -9.30 27.03
N ASP A 107 7.05 -9.13 26.30
CA ASP A 107 5.73 -9.62 26.71
C ASP A 107 5.68 -11.15 26.81
N VAL A 108 6.29 -11.84 25.85
CA VAL A 108 6.36 -13.31 25.85
C VAL A 108 7.30 -13.81 26.96
N GLU A 109 8.40 -13.09 27.23
CA GLU A 109 9.29 -13.37 28.37
C GLU A 109 8.56 -13.24 29.70
N ALA A 110 7.66 -12.25 29.81
CA ALA A 110 6.78 -12.05 30.96
C ALA A 110 5.61 -13.06 31.05
N GLY A 111 5.51 -14.00 30.10
CA GLY A 111 4.51 -15.07 30.12
C GLY A 111 3.24 -14.81 29.32
N SER A 112 3.16 -13.72 28.54
CA SER A 112 2.03 -13.51 27.61
C SER A 112 2.13 -14.45 26.42
N THR A 113 0.99 -14.84 25.84
CA THR A 113 1.01 -15.60 24.58
C THR A 113 1.47 -14.69 23.41
N LEU A 114 2.02 -15.29 22.36
CA LEU A 114 2.44 -14.58 21.15
C LEU A 114 1.28 -13.84 20.48
N ASN A 115 0.08 -14.44 20.46
CA ASN A 115 -1.14 -13.77 19.99
C ASN A 115 -1.46 -12.53 20.82
N GLN A 116 -1.46 -12.63 22.16
CA GLN A 116 -1.75 -11.50 23.05
C GLN A 116 -0.76 -10.35 22.86
N ALA A 117 0.54 -10.66 22.79
CA ALA A 117 1.59 -9.68 22.54
C ALA A 117 1.43 -8.98 21.18
N LYS A 118 1.13 -9.74 20.11
CA LYS A 118 0.92 -9.19 18.77
C LYS A 118 -0.34 -8.33 18.64
N ARG A 119 -1.42 -8.66 19.35
CA ARG A 119 -2.67 -7.89 19.34
C ARG A 119 -2.52 -6.48 19.89
N LYS A 120 -1.48 -6.19 20.68
CA LYS A 120 -1.13 -4.81 21.08
C LYS A 120 -0.72 -3.93 19.89
N PHE A 121 -0.39 -4.53 18.73
CA PHE A 121 0.07 -3.86 17.52
C PHE A 121 -0.82 -4.13 16.29
N PRO A 122 -2.11 -3.75 16.31
CA PRO A 122 -3.08 -4.08 15.25
C PRO A 122 -2.78 -3.39 13.90
N LYS A 123 -1.93 -2.36 13.90
CA LYS A 123 -1.44 -1.70 12.67
C LYS A 123 -0.36 -2.50 11.93
N VAL A 124 0.24 -3.49 12.60
CA VAL A 124 1.30 -4.35 12.06
C VAL A 124 0.77 -5.77 11.84
N PHE A 125 0.06 -6.31 12.82
CA PHE A 125 -0.54 -7.65 12.79
C PHE A 125 -2.06 -7.50 12.73
N ASP A 126 -2.67 -7.88 11.62
CA ASP A 126 -4.12 -7.80 11.45
C ASP A 126 -4.85 -8.96 12.15
N ASP A 127 -6.19 -8.93 12.10
CA ASP A 127 -7.05 -9.96 12.71
C ASP A 127 -6.73 -11.36 12.17
N LEU A 128 -6.48 -11.50 10.87
CA LEU A 128 -6.10 -12.76 10.25
C LEU A 128 -4.80 -13.30 10.87
N TYR A 129 -3.77 -12.46 10.95
CA TYR A 129 -2.47 -12.80 11.54
C TYR A 129 -2.62 -13.29 12.99
N CYS A 130 -3.34 -12.52 13.80
CA CYS A 130 -3.50 -12.83 15.22
C CYS A 130 -4.33 -14.10 15.45
N ASN A 131 -5.40 -14.30 14.68
CA ASN A 131 -6.26 -15.48 14.82
C ASN A 131 -5.57 -16.78 14.37
N LEU A 132 -4.74 -16.74 13.32
CA LEU A 132 -3.95 -17.91 12.92
C LEU A 132 -2.91 -18.30 13.97
N ILE A 133 -2.25 -17.31 14.59
CA ILE A 133 -1.35 -17.58 15.71
C ILE A 133 -2.12 -18.13 16.90
N ALA A 134 -3.27 -17.54 17.25
CA ALA A 134 -4.10 -18.02 18.35
C ALA A 134 -4.48 -19.51 18.16
N SER A 135 -4.89 -19.88 16.94
CA SER A 135 -5.20 -21.26 16.58
C SER A 135 -3.99 -22.16 16.80
N GLY A 136 -2.83 -21.78 16.25
CA GLY A 136 -1.59 -22.56 16.38
C GLY A 136 -1.07 -22.68 17.82
N GLU A 137 -1.22 -21.65 18.65
CA GLU A 137 -0.89 -21.69 20.07
C GLU A 137 -1.82 -22.63 20.85
N GLN A 138 -3.12 -22.62 20.53
CA GLN A 138 -4.11 -23.46 21.19
C GLN A 138 -4.01 -24.94 20.78
N SER A 139 -3.68 -25.22 19.52
CA SER A 139 -3.55 -26.58 18.98
C SER A 139 -2.13 -27.15 19.08
N GLY A 140 -1.15 -26.36 19.54
CA GLY A 140 0.25 -26.77 19.58
C GLY A 140 0.92 -26.93 18.20
N SER A 141 0.30 -26.40 17.13
CA SER A 141 0.80 -26.48 15.74
C SER A 141 1.19 -25.11 15.20
N LEU A 142 1.90 -24.34 16.02
CA LEU A 142 2.34 -22.99 15.69
C LEU A 142 3.25 -22.94 14.46
N ASP A 143 4.10 -23.96 14.28
CA ASP A 143 4.96 -24.15 13.10
C ASP A 143 4.13 -24.19 11.80
N ILE A 144 3.08 -25.01 11.77
CA ILE A 144 2.17 -25.14 10.61
C ILE A 144 1.45 -23.83 10.34
N MET A 145 0.94 -23.16 11.38
CA MET A 145 0.20 -21.91 11.22
C MET A 145 1.09 -20.74 10.79
N LEU A 146 2.32 -20.65 11.30
CA LEU A 146 3.30 -19.66 10.86
C LEU A 146 3.70 -19.88 9.40
N ARG A 147 3.85 -21.15 8.96
CA ARG A 147 4.14 -21.49 7.57
C ARG A 147 3.04 -21.02 6.64
N ARG A 148 1.78 -21.38 6.93
CA ARG A 148 0.60 -20.94 6.18
C ARG A 148 0.46 -19.42 6.14
N LEU A 149 0.67 -18.76 7.28
CA LEU A 149 0.64 -17.30 7.38
C LEU A 149 1.74 -16.66 6.53
N SER A 150 2.96 -17.21 6.55
CA SER A 150 4.06 -16.70 5.73
C SER A 150 3.76 -16.82 4.24
N GLU A 151 3.23 -17.96 3.79
CA GLU A 151 2.82 -18.21 2.41
C GLU A 151 1.70 -17.27 1.97
N TYR A 152 0.70 -17.07 2.83
CA TYR A 152 -0.39 -16.12 2.59
C TYR A 152 0.13 -14.69 2.38
N ILE A 153 1.00 -14.20 3.27
CA ILE A 153 1.53 -12.84 3.20
C ILE A 153 2.40 -12.69 1.94
N GLU A 154 3.21 -13.69 1.60
CA GLU A 154 4.02 -13.69 0.38
C GLU A 154 3.19 -13.68 -0.90
N LYS A 155 2.14 -14.52 -0.99
CA LYS A 155 1.20 -14.49 -2.12
C LYS A 155 0.52 -13.13 -2.23
N THR A 156 0.11 -12.54 -1.10
CA THR A 156 -0.49 -11.20 -1.06
C THR A 156 0.49 -10.11 -1.53
N VAL A 157 1.76 -10.18 -1.12
CA VAL A 157 2.81 -9.26 -1.59
C VAL A 157 3.01 -9.40 -3.10
N ARG A 158 3.09 -10.64 -3.61
CA ARG A 158 3.24 -10.91 -5.04
C ARG A 158 2.06 -10.34 -5.84
N LEU A 159 0.83 -10.63 -5.43
CA LEU A 159 -0.38 -10.11 -6.07
C LEU A 159 -0.39 -8.58 -6.11
N ARG A 160 -0.11 -7.92 -4.97
CA ARG A 160 -0.03 -6.44 -4.92
C ARG A 160 1.09 -5.89 -5.79
N ALA A 161 2.24 -6.57 -5.84
CA ALA A 161 3.36 -6.16 -6.67
C ALA A 161 3.02 -6.25 -8.16
N LYS A 162 2.38 -7.35 -8.59
CA LYS A 162 1.93 -7.54 -9.98
C LYS A 162 0.95 -6.45 -10.41
N VAL A 163 -0.11 -6.23 -9.63
CA VAL A 163 -1.10 -5.17 -9.91
C VAL A 163 -0.42 -3.80 -9.95
N LYS A 164 0.48 -3.53 -9.00
CA LYS A 164 1.23 -2.26 -8.99
C LYS A 164 2.12 -2.12 -10.23
N GLN A 165 2.85 -3.15 -10.61
CA GLN A 165 3.78 -3.14 -11.74
C GLN A 165 3.04 -2.91 -13.06
N ALA A 166 1.89 -3.56 -13.25
CA ALA A 166 1.05 -3.33 -14.41
C ALA A 166 0.58 -1.86 -14.51
N MET A 167 0.27 -1.22 -13.38
CA MET A 167 -0.16 0.18 -13.38
C MET A 167 0.98 1.19 -13.59
N VAL A 168 2.25 0.81 -13.39
CA VAL A 168 3.39 1.73 -13.50
C VAL A 168 3.55 2.26 -14.93
N TYR A 169 3.51 1.38 -15.93
CA TYR A 169 3.76 1.76 -17.32
C TYR A 169 2.70 2.73 -17.87
N PRO A 170 1.38 2.44 -17.79
CA PRO A 170 0.34 3.38 -18.22
C PRO A 170 0.39 4.72 -17.48
N SER A 171 0.66 4.68 -16.17
CA SER A 171 0.76 5.91 -15.36
C SER A 171 1.95 6.76 -15.78
N ALA A 172 3.10 6.15 -16.07
CA ALA A 172 4.31 6.87 -16.49
C ALA A 172 4.12 7.58 -17.83
N ILE A 173 3.55 6.88 -18.83
CA ILE A 173 3.26 7.48 -20.15
C ILE A 173 2.27 8.61 -20.03
N LEU A 174 1.18 8.41 -19.29
CA LEU A 174 0.15 9.44 -19.11
C LEU A 174 0.72 10.68 -18.41
N ILE A 175 1.52 10.50 -17.35
CA ILE A 175 2.19 11.61 -16.64
C ILE A 175 3.12 12.34 -17.61
N PHE A 176 3.96 11.62 -18.35
CA PHE A 176 4.88 12.24 -19.31
C PHE A 176 4.13 13.03 -20.40
N ALA A 177 3.09 12.43 -20.98
CA ALA A 177 2.27 13.04 -22.00
C ALA A 177 1.58 14.32 -21.49
N VAL A 178 1.02 14.31 -20.28
CA VAL A 178 0.43 15.49 -19.63
C VAL A 178 1.48 16.57 -19.36
N VAL A 179 2.67 16.20 -18.87
CA VAL A 179 3.77 17.15 -18.64
C VAL A 179 4.20 17.83 -19.94
N VAL A 180 4.39 17.06 -21.02
CA VAL A 180 4.75 17.60 -22.34
C VAL A 180 3.63 18.51 -22.86
N ALA A 181 2.36 18.09 -22.77
CA ALA A 181 1.24 18.91 -23.20
C ALA A 181 1.15 20.24 -22.43
N ILE A 182 1.29 20.21 -21.10
CA ILE A 182 1.31 21.42 -20.26
C ILE A 182 2.50 22.32 -20.66
N PHE A 183 3.69 21.76 -20.89
CA PHE A 183 4.85 22.52 -21.31
C PHE A 183 4.63 23.23 -22.65
N LEU A 184 4.09 22.51 -23.65
CA LEU A 184 3.76 23.08 -24.96
C LEU A 184 2.73 24.22 -24.83
N LEU A 185 1.67 23.99 -24.05
CA LEU A 185 0.62 24.98 -23.81
C LEU A 185 1.12 26.21 -23.04
N TRP A 186 2.03 26.03 -22.08
CA TRP A 186 2.50 27.11 -21.22
C TRP A 186 3.62 27.96 -21.85
N LYS A 187 4.49 27.35 -22.65
CA LYS A 187 5.68 28.02 -23.18
C LYS A 187 5.69 28.16 -24.69
N VAL A 188 5.35 27.10 -25.41
CA VAL A 188 5.53 27.07 -26.88
C VAL A 188 4.39 27.80 -27.57
N ILE A 189 3.15 27.40 -27.30
CA ILE A 189 1.97 27.94 -27.98
C ILE A 189 1.80 29.46 -27.82
N PRO A 190 2.04 30.08 -26.64
CA PRO A 190 1.97 31.53 -26.51
C PRO A 190 2.94 32.29 -27.42
N VAL A 191 4.16 31.76 -27.63
CA VAL A 191 5.18 32.39 -28.48
C VAL A 191 4.75 32.34 -29.95
N PHE A 192 4.15 31.23 -30.39
CA PHE A 192 3.60 31.14 -31.74
C PHE A 192 2.36 32.02 -31.89
N ALA A 193 1.50 32.08 -30.87
CA ALA A 193 0.31 32.92 -30.89
C ALA A 193 0.63 34.40 -31.08
N SER A 194 1.67 34.94 -30.43
CA SER A 194 2.07 36.34 -30.63
C SER A 194 2.51 36.63 -32.06
N ILE A 195 3.27 35.72 -32.68
CA ILE A 195 3.72 35.87 -34.07
C ILE A 195 2.53 35.90 -35.04
N PHE A 196 1.55 35.00 -34.86
CA PHE A 196 0.39 34.97 -35.76
C PHE A 196 -0.55 36.16 -35.60
N ILE A 197 -0.68 36.70 -34.38
CA ILE A 197 -1.46 37.93 -34.14
C ILE A 197 -0.80 39.14 -34.80
N GLU A 198 0.53 39.24 -34.75
CA GLU A 198 1.30 40.31 -35.41
C GLU A 198 1.19 40.25 -36.94
N LEU A 199 1.04 39.05 -37.51
CA LEU A 199 0.86 38.84 -38.94
C LEU A 199 -0.58 39.13 -39.44
N GLY A 200 -1.52 39.45 -38.55
CA GLY A 200 -2.90 39.80 -38.93
C GLY A 200 -3.71 38.64 -39.53
N ALA A 201 -3.26 37.40 -39.36
CA ALA A 201 -3.87 36.23 -39.97
C ALA A 201 -5.13 35.77 -39.21
N GLU A 202 -6.17 35.36 -39.94
CA GLU A 202 -7.30 34.66 -39.34
C GLU A 202 -6.84 33.27 -38.87
N LEU A 203 -6.98 33.01 -37.56
CA LEU A 203 -6.56 31.75 -36.96
C LEU A 203 -7.59 30.65 -37.25
N PRO A 204 -7.18 29.48 -37.80
CA PRO A 204 -8.05 28.33 -37.94
C PRO A 204 -8.67 27.90 -36.60
N MET A 205 -9.88 27.33 -36.63
CA MET A 205 -10.66 26.97 -35.43
C MET A 205 -9.87 26.12 -34.43
N LEU A 206 -9.13 25.11 -34.92
CA LEU A 206 -8.31 24.24 -34.08
C LEU A 206 -7.18 25.01 -33.38
N THR A 207 -6.51 25.91 -34.10
CA THR A 207 -5.46 26.77 -33.53
C THR A 207 -6.03 27.76 -32.52
N ALA A 208 -7.16 28.39 -32.82
CA ALA A 208 -7.84 29.30 -31.91
C ALA A 208 -8.23 28.60 -30.58
N PHE A 209 -8.73 27.36 -30.66
CA PHE A 209 -9.04 26.54 -29.49
C PHE A 209 -7.79 26.26 -28.64
N VAL A 210 -6.71 25.80 -29.28
CA VAL A 210 -5.45 25.47 -28.59
C VAL A 210 -4.79 26.70 -27.96
N ILE A 211 -4.83 27.86 -28.62
CA ILE A 211 -4.38 29.14 -28.05
C ILE A 211 -5.28 29.58 -26.89
N GLY A 212 -6.60 29.37 -26.99
CA GLY A 212 -7.54 29.59 -25.88
C GLY A 212 -7.20 28.73 -24.66
N LEU A 213 -6.96 27.44 -24.88
CA LEU A 213 -6.56 26.49 -23.84
C LEU A 213 -5.20 26.86 -23.22
N SER A 214 -4.24 27.28 -24.05
CA SER A 214 -2.92 27.77 -23.64
C SER A 214 -3.03 29.00 -22.75
N ARG A 215 -3.86 29.99 -23.11
CA ARG A 215 -4.13 31.18 -22.28
C ARG A 215 -4.78 30.79 -20.95
N PHE A 216 -5.73 29.86 -20.96
CA PHE A 216 -6.35 29.34 -19.74
C PHE A 216 -5.32 28.66 -18.83
N VAL A 217 -4.52 27.73 -19.35
CA VAL A 217 -3.48 27.03 -18.61
C VAL A 217 -2.45 28.01 -18.07
N SER A 218 -1.94 28.92 -18.89
CA SER A 218 -0.92 29.89 -18.48
C SER A 218 -1.38 30.83 -17.38
N LYS A 219 -2.64 31.29 -17.44
CA LYS A 219 -3.23 32.20 -16.44
C LYS A 219 -3.59 31.47 -15.14
N TYR A 220 -4.11 30.26 -15.22
CA TYR A 220 -4.68 29.54 -14.08
C TYR A 220 -3.84 28.34 -13.62
N ILE A 221 -2.58 28.18 -14.05
CA ILE A 221 -1.75 27.00 -13.72
C ILE A 221 -1.69 26.70 -12.22
N VAL A 222 -1.58 27.74 -11.38
CA VAL A 222 -1.58 27.60 -9.92
C VAL A 222 -2.94 27.11 -9.41
N PHE A 223 -4.04 27.65 -9.93
CA PHE A 223 -5.39 27.22 -9.57
C PHE A 223 -5.73 25.82 -10.09
N ILE A 224 -5.22 25.44 -11.27
CA ILE A 224 -5.35 24.08 -11.82
C ILE A 224 -4.61 23.09 -10.91
N PHE A 225 -3.37 23.41 -10.52
CA PHE A 225 -2.60 22.56 -9.62
C PHE A 225 -3.28 22.44 -8.24
N LEU A 226 -3.70 23.56 -7.64
CA LEU A 226 -4.46 23.55 -6.38
C LEU A 226 -5.79 22.82 -6.52
N GLY A 227 -6.47 22.94 -7.66
CA GLY A 227 -7.71 22.24 -7.96
C GLY A 227 -7.51 20.72 -8.04
N ILE A 228 -6.45 20.25 -8.71
CA ILE A 228 -6.10 18.82 -8.75
C ILE A 228 -5.77 18.31 -7.35
N VAL A 229 -4.94 19.03 -6.59
CA VAL A 229 -4.60 18.66 -5.20
C VAL A 229 -5.87 18.63 -4.34
N GLY A 230 -6.72 19.66 -4.44
CA GLY A 230 -7.99 19.76 -3.74
C GLY A 230 -8.96 18.63 -4.10
N LEU A 231 -9.05 18.26 -5.37
CA LEU A 231 -9.87 17.14 -5.85
C LEU A 231 -9.33 15.81 -5.31
N VAL A 232 -8.03 15.58 -5.35
CA VAL A 232 -7.40 14.37 -4.80
C VAL A 232 -7.63 14.26 -3.29
N VAL A 233 -7.44 15.35 -2.55
CA VAL A 233 -7.66 15.39 -1.09
C VAL A 233 -9.14 15.23 -0.76
N GLY A 234 -10.02 15.95 -1.46
CA GLY A 234 -11.47 15.89 -1.31
C GLY A 234 -12.01 14.49 -1.60
N PHE A 235 -11.57 13.87 -2.70
CA PHE A 235 -11.91 12.48 -3.04
C PHE A 235 -11.42 11.49 -1.98
N ARG A 236 -10.20 11.69 -1.45
CA ARG A 236 -9.67 10.88 -0.34
C ARG A 236 -10.49 11.03 0.93
N TYR A 237 -10.95 12.23 1.25
CA TYR A 237 -11.78 12.48 2.43
C TYR A 237 -13.18 11.88 2.23
N PHE A 238 -13.77 12.08 1.05
CA PHE A 238 -15.06 11.49 0.68
C PHE A 238 -15.03 9.96 0.79
N ARG A 239 -13.98 9.28 0.30
CA ARG A 239 -13.84 7.82 0.44
C ARG A 239 -13.61 7.32 1.86
N LYS A 240 -13.30 8.18 2.83
CA LYS A 240 -13.26 7.78 4.25
C LYS A 240 -14.66 7.68 4.86
N THR A 241 -15.66 8.32 4.27
CA THR A 241 -17.06 8.19 4.71
C THR A 241 -17.65 6.87 4.21
N GLU A 242 -18.58 6.28 4.97
CA GLU A 242 -19.23 5.02 4.59
C GLU A 242 -19.98 5.15 3.26
N GLN A 243 -20.78 6.21 3.11
CA GLN A 243 -21.51 6.48 1.87
C GLN A 243 -20.55 6.70 0.69
N GLY A 244 -19.49 7.48 0.90
CA GLY A 244 -18.51 7.72 -0.17
C GLY A 244 -17.78 6.46 -0.61
N ARG A 245 -17.46 5.56 0.33
CA ARG A 245 -16.90 4.24 0.01
C ARG A 245 -17.91 3.38 -0.75
N TRP A 246 -19.17 3.32 -0.32
CA TRP A 246 -20.24 2.59 -1.01
C TRP A 246 -20.46 3.05 -2.45
N VAL A 247 -20.58 4.36 -2.66
CA VAL A 247 -20.77 4.93 -3.99
C VAL A 247 -19.54 4.65 -4.85
N THR A 248 -18.34 5.03 -4.39
CA THR A 248 -17.12 4.88 -5.20
C THR A 248 -16.81 3.44 -5.55
N ASP A 249 -16.94 2.51 -4.60
CA ASP A 249 -16.71 1.08 -4.81
C ASP A 249 -17.74 0.47 -5.79
N ARG A 250 -19.00 0.94 -5.75
CA ARG A 250 -20.04 0.53 -6.70
C ARG A 250 -19.75 0.98 -8.11
N TRP A 251 -19.36 2.25 -8.28
CA TRP A 251 -19.01 2.80 -9.59
C TRP A 251 -17.77 2.13 -10.17
N ILE A 252 -16.75 1.91 -9.34
CA ILE A 252 -15.51 1.24 -9.74
C ILE A 252 -15.76 -0.17 -10.30
N LEU A 253 -16.68 -0.94 -9.71
CA LEU A 253 -17.02 -2.28 -10.21
C LEU A 253 -17.79 -2.27 -11.54
N LYS A 254 -18.32 -1.12 -11.97
CA LYS A 254 -19.01 -0.96 -13.26
C LYS A 254 -18.10 -0.47 -14.39
N ILE A 255 -16.89 -0.03 -14.07
CA ILE A 255 -15.94 0.42 -15.10
C ILE A 255 -15.53 -0.79 -15.94
N PRO A 256 -15.67 -0.75 -17.27
CA PRO A 256 -15.22 -1.85 -18.15
C PRO A 256 -13.73 -2.16 -17.92
N LEU A 257 -13.34 -3.43 -18.03
CA LEU A 257 -11.99 -3.96 -17.77
C LEU A 257 -11.54 -3.88 -16.30
N PHE A 258 -11.58 -2.69 -15.68
CA PHE A 258 -11.17 -2.49 -14.28
C PHE A 258 -12.11 -3.15 -13.29
N GLY A 259 -13.42 -3.11 -13.53
CA GLY A 259 -14.42 -3.70 -12.64
C GLY A 259 -14.32 -5.22 -12.59
N GLU A 260 -14.07 -5.86 -13.73
CA GLU A 260 -13.82 -7.30 -13.81
C GLU A 260 -12.53 -7.70 -13.08
N LEU A 261 -11.43 -6.98 -13.35
CA LEU A 261 -10.16 -7.19 -12.65
C LEU A 261 -10.33 -7.07 -11.14
N LEU A 262 -10.99 -6.02 -10.65
CA LEU A 262 -11.18 -5.80 -9.22
C LEU A 262 -12.08 -6.85 -8.58
N ARG A 263 -13.07 -7.36 -9.32
CA ARG A 263 -13.89 -8.49 -8.86
C ARG A 263 -13.05 -9.76 -8.74
N LYS A 264 -12.24 -10.09 -9.76
CA LYS A 264 -11.31 -11.25 -9.72
C LYS A 264 -10.32 -11.13 -8.56
N VAL A 265 -9.73 -9.94 -8.36
CA VAL A 265 -8.83 -9.66 -7.22
C VAL A 265 -9.52 -9.83 -5.88
N ALA A 266 -10.76 -9.35 -5.74
CA ALA A 266 -11.51 -9.51 -4.50
C ALA A 266 -11.80 -10.99 -4.23
N ILE A 267 -12.26 -11.74 -5.24
CA ILE A 267 -12.55 -13.17 -5.13
C ILE A 267 -11.28 -13.95 -4.77
N SER A 268 -10.16 -13.71 -5.45
CA SER A 268 -8.87 -14.35 -5.12
C SER A 268 -8.47 -14.10 -3.66
N ARG A 269 -8.60 -12.87 -3.16
CA ARG A 269 -8.32 -12.56 -1.75
C ARG A 269 -9.25 -13.27 -0.79
N ILE A 270 -10.54 -13.33 -1.11
CA ILE A 270 -11.56 -13.95 -0.27
C ILE A 270 -11.34 -15.45 -0.19
N THR A 271 -11.21 -16.13 -1.33
CA THR A 271 -10.97 -17.58 -1.37
C THR A 271 -9.65 -17.94 -0.71
N ARG A 272 -8.58 -17.15 -0.95
CA ARG A 272 -7.27 -17.36 -0.29
C ARG A 272 -7.35 -17.19 1.22
N THR A 273 -7.99 -16.12 1.69
CA THR A 273 -8.13 -15.83 3.13
C THR A 273 -8.98 -16.90 3.81
N LEU A 274 -10.12 -17.25 3.21
CA LEU A 274 -11.02 -18.26 3.74
C LEU A 274 -10.36 -19.64 3.75
N SER A 275 -9.64 -20.03 2.69
CA SER A 275 -8.84 -21.26 2.64
C SER A 275 -7.83 -21.31 3.80
N THR A 276 -7.08 -20.23 4.00
CA THR A 276 -6.04 -20.18 5.05
C THR A 276 -6.64 -20.30 6.45
N LEU A 277 -7.76 -19.62 6.70
CA LEU A 277 -8.47 -19.65 7.98
C LEU A 277 -9.12 -21.01 8.25
N VAL A 278 -9.84 -21.56 7.27
CA VAL A 278 -10.57 -22.83 7.40
C VAL A 278 -9.60 -23.99 7.53
N SER A 279 -8.56 -24.08 6.67
CA SER A 279 -7.48 -25.06 6.86
C SER A 279 -6.83 -24.88 8.23
N GLY A 280 -6.70 -23.63 8.71
CA GLY A 280 -6.14 -23.25 10.01
C GLY A 280 -7.00 -23.61 11.22
N GLY A 281 -8.15 -24.25 11.01
CA GLY A 281 -9.07 -24.66 12.08
C GLY A 281 -9.88 -23.51 12.68
N VAL A 282 -9.89 -22.33 12.05
CA VAL A 282 -10.68 -21.19 12.52
C VAL A 282 -12.16 -21.46 12.24
N PRO A 283 -13.07 -21.29 13.22
CA PRO A 283 -14.50 -21.53 13.02
C PRO A 283 -15.10 -20.72 11.87
N MET A 284 -15.99 -21.32 11.08
CA MET A 284 -16.52 -20.74 9.83
C MET A 284 -17.09 -19.32 9.99
N LEU A 285 -17.89 -19.07 11.03
CA LEU A 285 -18.49 -17.75 11.28
C LEU A 285 -17.44 -16.67 11.54
N GLU A 286 -16.36 -17.02 12.23
CA GLU A 286 -15.24 -16.12 12.49
C GLU A 286 -14.38 -15.98 11.23
N ALA A 287 -14.19 -17.06 10.49
CA ALA A 287 -13.48 -17.05 9.22
C ALA A 287 -14.14 -16.10 8.20
N LEU A 288 -15.47 -16.12 8.10
CA LEU A 288 -16.24 -15.19 7.26
C LEU A 288 -16.13 -13.73 7.75
N ARG A 289 -16.16 -13.50 9.07
CA ARG A 289 -15.99 -12.15 9.65
C ARG A 289 -14.62 -11.56 9.32
N ILE A 290 -13.56 -12.35 9.44
CA ILE A 290 -12.20 -11.91 9.12
C ILE A 290 -12.07 -11.69 7.60
N THR A 291 -12.59 -12.63 6.81
CA THR A 291 -12.49 -12.60 5.34
C THR A 291 -13.24 -11.40 4.73
N SER A 292 -14.36 -10.96 5.31
CA SER A 292 -15.08 -9.79 4.81
C SER A 292 -14.18 -8.54 4.75
N SER A 293 -13.34 -8.36 5.77
CA SER A 293 -12.40 -7.22 5.85
C SER A 293 -11.27 -7.27 4.80
N THR A 294 -10.98 -8.44 4.20
CA THR A 294 -9.90 -8.61 3.21
C THR A 294 -10.36 -8.42 1.75
N ALA A 295 -11.68 -8.40 1.51
CA ALA A 295 -12.28 -8.23 0.19
C ALA A 295 -11.82 -6.96 -0.53
N GLY A 296 -11.61 -5.86 0.21
CA GLY A 296 -11.12 -4.59 -0.32
C GLY A 296 -12.14 -3.78 -1.12
N ASN A 297 -13.38 -4.26 -1.23
CA ASN A 297 -14.53 -3.57 -1.82
C ASN A 297 -15.74 -3.75 -0.90
N ILE A 298 -16.40 -2.66 -0.52
CA ILE A 298 -17.47 -2.68 0.48
C ILE A 298 -18.71 -3.49 0.05
N ILE A 299 -18.98 -3.60 -1.25
CA ILE A 299 -20.11 -4.40 -1.76
C ILE A 299 -19.85 -5.89 -1.51
N ILE A 300 -18.62 -6.34 -1.79
CA ILE A 300 -18.24 -7.74 -1.63
C ILE A 300 -18.06 -8.06 -0.14
N GLU A 301 -17.51 -7.12 0.64
CA GLU A 301 -17.45 -7.19 2.11
C GLU A 301 -18.86 -7.38 2.71
N SER A 302 -19.83 -6.58 2.27
CA SER A 302 -21.23 -6.69 2.72
C SER A 302 -21.87 -8.02 2.29
N ALA A 303 -21.56 -8.51 1.10
CA ALA A 303 -22.02 -9.83 0.64
C ALA A 303 -21.52 -10.97 1.55
N ILE A 304 -20.25 -10.92 1.99
CA ILE A 304 -19.71 -11.91 2.93
C ILE A 304 -20.35 -11.77 4.30
N MET A 305 -20.57 -10.55 4.78
CA MET A 305 -21.24 -10.32 6.07
C MET A 305 -22.68 -10.83 6.07
N ASN A 306 -23.40 -10.66 4.95
CA ASN A 306 -24.73 -11.24 4.76
C ASN A 306 -24.66 -12.77 4.72
N ALA A 307 -23.69 -13.35 4.00
CA ALA A 307 -23.51 -14.79 3.97
C ALA A 307 -23.20 -15.36 5.36
N ARG A 308 -22.39 -14.66 6.18
CA ARG A 308 -22.14 -15.02 7.58
C ARG A 308 -23.42 -15.04 8.40
N GLN A 309 -24.31 -14.07 8.20
CA GLN A 309 -25.61 -14.02 8.88
C GLN A 309 -26.48 -15.22 8.49
N SER A 310 -26.58 -15.52 7.19
CA SER A 310 -27.32 -16.70 6.68
C SER A 310 -26.79 -18.02 7.25
N VAL A 311 -25.46 -18.18 7.34
CA VAL A 311 -24.84 -19.39 7.93
C VAL A 311 -25.09 -19.46 9.44
N ALA A 312 -25.10 -18.33 10.15
CA ALA A 312 -25.45 -18.30 11.57
C ALA A 312 -26.92 -18.68 11.82
N GLU A 313 -27.80 -18.43 10.85
CA GLU A 313 -29.20 -18.84 10.84
C GLU A 313 -29.40 -20.31 10.41
N GLY A 314 -28.33 -21.03 10.10
CA GLY A 314 -28.35 -22.46 9.80
C GLY A 314 -28.41 -22.83 8.32
N LYS A 315 -28.33 -21.85 7.40
CA LYS A 315 -28.22 -22.15 5.96
C LYS A 315 -26.83 -22.69 5.61
N SER A 316 -26.77 -23.47 4.53
CA SER A 316 -25.49 -23.91 3.97
C SER A 316 -24.66 -22.73 3.47
N LEU A 317 -23.33 -22.86 3.46
CA LEU A 317 -22.45 -21.83 2.93
C LEU A 317 -22.71 -21.60 1.44
N THR A 318 -23.05 -22.67 0.73
CA THR A 318 -23.42 -22.65 -0.68
C THR A 318 -24.66 -21.79 -0.94
N GLU A 319 -25.73 -21.97 -0.17
CA GLU A 319 -26.95 -21.15 -0.27
C GLU A 319 -26.64 -19.69 0.06
N ALA A 320 -25.92 -19.47 1.16
CA ALA A 320 -25.54 -18.14 1.60
C ALA A 320 -24.76 -17.36 0.52
N PHE A 321 -23.83 -18.02 -0.19
CA PHE A 321 -23.11 -17.38 -1.30
C PHE A 321 -23.97 -17.16 -2.54
N LYS A 322 -24.84 -18.11 -2.89
CA LYS A 322 -25.76 -17.97 -4.03
C LYS A 322 -26.73 -16.80 -3.85
N GLU A 323 -27.30 -16.62 -2.67
CA GLU A 323 -28.28 -15.56 -2.35
C GLU A 323 -27.70 -14.14 -2.56
N THR A 324 -26.39 -13.96 -2.37
CA THR A 324 -25.77 -12.62 -2.52
C THR A 324 -25.65 -12.15 -3.97
N GLY A 325 -25.64 -13.07 -4.94
CA GLY A 325 -25.45 -12.78 -6.37
C GLY A 325 -24.10 -12.15 -6.75
N GLN A 326 -23.15 -12.02 -5.82
CA GLN A 326 -21.84 -11.38 -6.08
C GLN A 326 -20.75 -12.38 -6.46
N PHE A 327 -20.93 -13.66 -6.14
CA PHE A 327 -19.92 -14.69 -6.37
C PHE A 327 -20.16 -15.44 -7.69
N PRO A 328 -19.09 -15.77 -8.44
CA PRO A 328 -19.25 -16.53 -9.68
C PRO A 328 -19.74 -17.96 -9.42
N PHE A 329 -20.40 -18.52 -10.43
CA PHE A 329 -20.94 -19.87 -10.39
C PHE A 329 -19.92 -20.91 -9.92
N MET A 330 -18.71 -20.90 -10.51
CA MET A 330 -17.66 -21.86 -10.17
C MET A 330 -17.24 -21.80 -8.69
N LEU A 331 -17.24 -20.61 -8.07
CA LEU A 331 -16.96 -20.49 -6.63
C LEU A 331 -18.06 -21.19 -5.83
N THR A 332 -19.33 -20.88 -6.12
CA THR A 332 -20.46 -21.50 -5.42
C THR A 332 -20.50 -23.03 -5.59
N GLN A 333 -20.09 -23.55 -6.74
CA GLN A 333 -20.05 -24.99 -7.01
C GLN A 333 -18.93 -25.70 -6.25
N MET A 334 -17.73 -25.16 -6.27
CA MET A 334 -16.60 -25.75 -5.54
C MET A 334 -16.83 -25.70 -4.02
N VAL A 335 -17.48 -24.65 -3.52
CA VAL A 335 -17.94 -24.59 -2.12
C VAL A 335 -18.99 -25.68 -1.84
N SER A 336 -19.96 -25.87 -2.74
CA SER A 336 -20.96 -26.93 -2.61
C SER A 336 -20.34 -28.33 -2.56
N VAL A 337 -19.35 -28.60 -3.42
CA VAL A 337 -18.63 -29.87 -3.41
C VAL A 337 -17.87 -30.03 -2.11
N GLY A 338 -17.08 -29.02 -1.71
CA GLY A 338 -16.27 -29.08 -0.49
C GLY A 338 -17.10 -29.16 0.80
N GLU A 339 -18.28 -28.55 0.83
CA GLU A 339 -19.23 -28.65 1.94
C GLU A 339 -19.85 -30.06 2.02
N ALA A 340 -20.18 -30.67 0.88
CA ALA A 340 -20.74 -32.02 0.83
C ALA A 340 -19.69 -33.12 1.14
N THR A 341 -18.43 -32.93 0.74
CA THR A 341 -17.34 -33.90 0.94
C THR A 341 -16.51 -33.64 2.20
N GLY A 342 -16.77 -32.54 2.91
CA GLY A 342 -15.96 -32.13 4.06
C GLY A 342 -14.54 -31.65 3.71
N THR A 343 -14.26 -31.37 2.43
CA THR A 343 -12.94 -30.92 1.92
C THR A 343 -12.97 -29.47 1.43
N LEU A 344 -13.72 -28.63 2.15
CA LEU A 344 -13.91 -27.22 1.81
C LEU A 344 -12.59 -26.44 1.72
N ASP A 345 -11.64 -26.78 2.59
CA ASP A 345 -10.36 -26.09 2.68
C ASP A 345 -9.47 -26.36 1.45
N GLU A 346 -9.45 -27.60 0.96
CA GLU A 346 -8.81 -27.98 -0.32
C GLU A 346 -9.48 -27.30 -1.52
N MET A 347 -10.82 -27.30 -1.57
CA MET A 347 -11.57 -26.67 -2.67
C MET A 347 -11.34 -25.16 -2.71
N LEU A 348 -11.32 -24.51 -1.55
CA LEU A 348 -10.99 -23.08 -1.44
C LEU A 348 -9.55 -22.79 -1.85
N SER A 349 -8.59 -23.68 -1.54
CA SER A 349 -7.20 -23.52 -1.99
C SER A 349 -7.09 -23.58 -3.51
N LYS A 350 -7.73 -24.57 -4.14
CA LYS A 350 -7.77 -24.68 -5.61
C LYS A 350 -8.43 -23.47 -6.27
N LEU A 351 -9.55 -23.01 -5.70
CA LEU A 351 -10.20 -21.78 -6.15
C LEU A 351 -9.26 -20.57 -6.01
N ALA A 352 -8.51 -20.47 -4.92
CA ALA A 352 -7.60 -19.37 -4.69
C ALA A 352 -6.44 -19.36 -5.69
N ASP A 353 -5.87 -20.53 -6.03
CA ASP A 353 -4.84 -20.65 -7.06
C ASP A 353 -5.41 -20.32 -8.45
N PHE A 354 -6.59 -20.84 -8.80
CA PHE A 354 -7.27 -20.51 -10.05
C PHE A 354 -7.56 -19.01 -10.19
N TYR A 355 -8.11 -18.37 -9.17
CA TYR A 355 -8.42 -16.94 -9.25
C TYR A 355 -7.17 -16.06 -9.21
N ASP A 356 -6.05 -16.52 -8.63
CA ASP A 356 -4.77 -15.83 -8.75
C ASP A 356 -4.28 -15.84 -10.21
N GLU A 357 -4.44 -16.95 -10.93
CA GLU A 357 -4.14 -17.05 -12.37
C GLU A 357 -5.09 -16.18 -13.21
N GLU A 358 -6.39 -16.18 -12.91
CA GLU A 358 -7.37 -15.30 -13.56
C GLU A 358 -7.05 -13.81 -13.35
N VAL A 359 -6.52 -13.44 -12.18
CA VAL A 359 -6.04 -12.06 -11.95
C VAL A 359 -4.83 -11.77 -12.84
N ASP A 360 -3.88 -12.69 -12.98
CA ASP A 360 -2.72 -12.50 -13.85
C ASP A 360 -3.14 -12.33 -15.33
N ALA A 361 -4.08 -13.14 -15.78
CA ALA A 361 -4.65 -13.06 -17.13
C ALA A 361 -5.37 -11.71 -17.33
N ALA A 362 -6.23 -11.31 -16.38
CA ALA A 362 -6.96 -10.05 -16.44
C ALA A 362 -6.02 -8.82 -16.42
N VAL A 363 -4.94 -8.88 -15.63
CA VAL A 363 -3.91 -7.83 -15.63
C VAL A 363 -3.23 -7.74 -17.00
N SER A 364 -2.86 -8.87 -17.60
CA SER A 364 -2.21 -8.92 -18.91
C SER A 364 -3.12 -8.41 -20.02
N GLN A 365 -4.40 -8.79 -20.01
CA GLN A 365 -5.41 -8.31 -20.94
C GLN A 365 -5.66 -6.80 -20.78
N LEU A 366 -5.66 -6.29 -19.55
CA LEU A 366 -5.80 -4.87 -19.30
C LEU A 366 -4.64 -4.09 -19.93
N LEU A 367 -3.40 -4.60 -19.80
CA LEU A 367 -2.23 -3.98 -20.41
C LEU A 367 -2.30 -3.96 -21.94
N SER A 368 -2.68 -5.07 -22.57
CA SER A 368 -2.75 -5.16 -24.04
C SER A 368 -3.82 -4.25 -24.63
N VAL A 369 -4.94 -4.02 -23.92
CA VAL A 369 -5.98 -3.09 -24.37
C VAL A 369 -5.60 -1.63 -24.06
N MET A 370 -4.90 -1.37 -22.97
CA MET A 370 -4.46 -0.02 -22.63
C MET A 370 -3.45 0.54 -23.63
N GLU A 371 -2.59 -0.29 -24.21
CA GLU A 371 -1.53 0.18 -25.11
C GLU A 371 -2.10 0.89 -26.38
N PRO A 372 -3.03 0.32 -27.16
CA PRO A 372 -3.69 1.03 -28.27
C PRO A 372 -4.41 2.30 -27.84
N ILE A 373 -5.11 2.26 -26.70
CA ILE A 373 -5.83 3.43 -26.18
C ILE A 373 -4.85 4.56 -25.86
N LEU A 374 -3.71 4.25 -25.23
CA LEU A 374 -2.66 5.22 -24.93
C LEU A 374 -2.02 5.76 -26.21
N MET A 375 -1.76 4.92 -27.22
CA MET A 375 -1.22 5.37 -28.50
C MET A 375 -2.16 6.34 -29.21
N ILE A 376 -3.46 6.03 -29.28
CA ILE A 376 -4.47 6.90 -29.87
C ILE A 376 -4.59 8.20 -29.07
N PHE A 377 -4.63 8.10 -27.74
CA PHE A 377 -4.76 9.27 -26.87
C PHE A 377 -3.55 10.20 -26.97
N VAL A 378 -2.32 9.67 -26.81
CA VAL A 378 -1.09 10.45 -26.87
C VAL A 378 -0.85 10.97 -28.29
N GLY A 379 -1.00 10.11 -29.30
CA GLY A 379 -0.85 10.49 -30.70
C GLY A 379 -1.87 11.54 -31.13
N GLY A 380 -3.14 11.40 -30.73
CA GLY A 380 -4.19 12.38 -30.98
C GLY A 380 -3.92 13.69 -30.24
N MET A 381 -3.52 13.64 -28.97
CA MET A 381 -3.19 14.83 -28.20
C MET A 381 -2.00 15.58 -28.80
N VAL A 382 -0.85 14.93 -28.98
CA VAL A 382 0.36 15.56 -29.54
C VAL A 382 0.13 15.97 -31.00
N GLY A 383 -0.49 15.11 -31.80
CA GLY A 383 -0.82 15.39 -33.20
C GLY A 383 -1.72 16.62 -33.34
N SER A 384 -2.77 16.73 -32.51
CA SER A 384 -3.65 17.92 -32.52
C SER A 384 -2.89 19.20 -32.16
N LEU A 385 -1.96 19.15 -31.19
CA LEU A 385 -1.12 20.29 -30.83
C LEU A 385 -0.20 20.68 -32.00
N VAL A 386 0.49 19.71 -32.62
CA VAL A 386 1.37 19.98 -33.75
C VAL A 386 0.59 20.54 -34.94
N ILE A 387 -0.52 19.90 -35.34
CA ILE A 387 -1.36 20.38 -36.46
C ILE A 387 -1.85 21.81 -36.18
N SER A 388 -2.26 22.10 -34.94
CA SER A 388 -2.70 23.44 -34.56
C SER A 388 -1.60 24.50 -34.71
N MET A 389 -0.33 24.13 -34.59
CA MET A 389 0.81 25.04 -34.79
C MET A 389 1.14 25.25 -36.26
N TYR A 390 0.95 24.24 -37.11
CA TYR A 390 1.28 24.31 -38.53
C TYR A 390 0.15 24.86 -39.41
N LEU A 391 -1.12 24.65 -39.04
CA LEU A 391 -2.28 25.11 -39.81
C LEU A 391 -2.23 26.60 -40.19
N PRO A 392 -1.87 27.54 -39.29
CA PRO A 392 -1.81 28.96 -39.64
C PRO A 392 -0.72 29.30 -40.67
N ILE A 393 0.35 28.49 -40.75
CA ILE A 393 1.40 28.66 -41.76
C ILE A 393 0.83 28.39 -43.15
N PHE A 394 0.00 27.35 -43.29
CA PHE A 394 -0.67 27.04 -44.55
C PHE A 394 -1.70 28.10 -44.95
N SER A 395 -2.47 28.64 -44.01
CA SER A 395 -3.42 29.72 -44.31
C SER A 395 -2.73 31.00 -44.75
N LEU A 396 -1.58 31.33 -44.15
CA LEU A 396 -0.74 32.44 -44.60
C LEU A 396 -0.21 32.22 -46.02
N MET A 397 0.27 31.01 -46.34
CA MET A 397 0.76 30.69 -47.70
C MET A 397 -0.34 30.70 -48.78
N GLN A 398 -1.63 30.58 -48.42
CA GLN A 398 -2.74 30.71 -49.38
C GLN A 398 -3.20 32.15 -49.60
N GLN A 399 -2.84 33.08 -48.71
CA GLN A 399 -3.15 34.50 -48.84
C GLN A 399 -2.09 35.28 -49.64
N PHE A 400 -0.88 34.71 -49.79
CA PHE A 400 0.14 35.13 -50.75
C PHE A 400 0.02 34.31 -52.03
#